data_AF-A0A8H8JQL0-F1
#
_entry.id   AF-A0A8H8JQL0-F1
#
_cell.length_a   1.000
_cell.length_b   1.000
_cell.length_c   1.000
_cell.angle_alpha   90.00
_cell.angle_beta   90.00
_cell.angle_gamma   90.00
#
_symmetry.space_group_name_H-M   'P 1'
#
loop_
_entity.id
_entity.type
_entity.pdbx_description
1 polymer ?
#
loop_
_entity_poly.entity_id
_entity_poly.type
_entity_poly.pdbx_seq_one_letter_code
_entity_poly.pdbx_strand_id
1 'polypeptide(L)'
;MPNAATRSRESTILVSGILDGFTSHPPSPATFSYKNSQARPPVNQNASFTPLHFSHIRQTSAFQHKPAMPSTQSNYMSPVDPLSLSRIRSNLIRLEDTIIFSLIERAQFALNPRIYERECFDELKAMKWKGSWLEWFLKETETFHAKARRYTRLVSLAGYPPDEYPFSTDLPEPVLPPLCYPKILHPNNINVNSSILAFYTRAIVPRITRRATQELAMVKRSAGILGDDEYEDDGNYGSAATIDVEVLQAMSKRIHYGKFVSESKFRSNPADFIPHILNPNPTALLKLITKPEVEAALLERVRRKASIYGQELNPGGEPVSNAMGASKWKIDVEGVRDLYETWIIPLTKEVEVEYLLHRLDGLSQEEIDELMRSN
;
A
#
# COMPACT_ATOMS: atom_id res chain seq x y z
N MET A 1 -49.22 26.90 -37.64
CA MET A 1 -49.52 28.27 -38.11
C MET A 1 -50.98 28.58 -37.79
N PRO A 2 -51.35 29.76 -37.24
CA PRO A 2 -50.52 30.81 -36.64
C PRO A 2 -51.06 31.33 -35.26
N ASN A 3 -50.33 32.30 -34.68
CA ASN A 3 -50.72 33.35 -33.70
C ASN A 3 -51.46 32.96 -32.39
N ALA A 4 -50.97 33.23 -31.17
CA ALA A 4 -50.35 34.42 -30.54
C ALA A 4 -51.33 35.35 -29.78
N ALA A 5 -50.87 35.81 -28.61
CA ALA A 5 -51.41 36.88 -27.74
C ALA A 5 -52.59 36.55 -26.78
N THR A 6 -52.28 35.86 -25.68
CA THR A 6 -52.96 36.11 -24.38
C THR A 6 -51.95 36.48 -23.30
N ARG A 7 -51.69 37.79 -23.26
CA ARG A 7 -51.42 38.64 -22.10
C ARG A 7 -51.46 37.99 -20.70
N SER A 8 -50.40 38.31 -19.95
CA SER A 8 -50.47 38.96 -18.61
C SER A 8 -51.00 38.18 -17.41
N ARG A 9 -50.09 37.74 -16.54
CA ARG A 9 -49.94 38.28 -15.17
C ARG A 9 -48.58 37.86 -14.57
N GLU A 10 -48.00 38.77 -13.78
CA GLU A 10 -46.89 38.57 -12.81
C GLU A 10 -45.61 37.86 -13.35
N SER A 11 -44.43 38.50 -13.45
CA SER A 11 -43.86 39.49 -12.53
C SER A 11 -42.92 40.47 -13.22
N THR A 12 -43.17 41.77 -13.05
CA THR A 12 -42.21 42.85 -13.33
C THR A 12 -42.11 43.68 -12.07
N ILE A 13 -40.90 43.93 -11.54
CA ILE A 13 -40.59 45.15 -10.78
C ILE A 13 -39.06 45.35 -10.66
N LEU A 14 -38.64 46.51 -11.14
CA LEU A 14 -37.45 47.31 -10.79
C LEU A 14 -36.03 46.72 -10.95
N VAL A 15 -35.50 46.96 -12.14
CA VAL A 15 -34.11 47.45 -12.32
C VAL A 15 -34.09 48.96 -12.08
N SER A 16 -33.29 49.47 -11.12
CA SER A 16 -32.90 50.90 -11.06
C SER A 16 -31.76 51.21 -10.08
N GLY A 17 -30.67 51.78 -10.62
CA GLY A 17 -29.75 52.71 -9.92
C GLY A 17 -28.66 52.09 -9.05
N ILE A 18 -27.46 52.67 -8.92
CA ILE A 18 -27.04 54.07 -9.17
C ILE A 18 -25.65 54.11 -9.84
N LEU A 19 -25.40 55.18 -10.61
CA LEU A 19 -24.15 55.52 -11.31
C LEU A 19 -23.15 56.28 -10.40
N ASP A 20 -21.98 56.61 -10.98
CA ASP A 20 -20.90 57.47 -10.45
C ASP A 20 -19.88 56.78 -9.50
N GLY A 21 -18.57 56.80 -9.78
CA GLY A 21 -17.87 57.36 -10.94
C GLY A 21 -16.34 57.10 -10.94
N PHE A 22 -15.64 57.83 -11.81
CA PHE A 22 -14.16 57.90 -11.95
C PHE A 22 -13.39 56.75 -12.63
N THR A 23 -13.29 56.94 -13.95
CA THR A 23 -12.17 56.60 -14.85
C THR A 23 -10.76 56.51 -14.25
N SER A 24 -9.99 55.48 -14.59
CA SER A 24 -8.74 55.59 -15.41
C SER A 24 -8.04 54.23 -15.62
N HIS A 25 -7.30 54.11 -16.72
CA HIS A 25 -6.58 52.89 -17.15
C HIS A 25 -5.19 52.72 -16.48
N PRO A 26 -4.56 51.53 -16.54
CA PRO A 26 -3.40 51.16 -15.72
C PRO A 26 -2.05 51.55 -16.35
N PRO A 27 -0.95 51.52 -15.58
CA PRO A 27 0.41 51.54 -16.12
C PRO A 27 1.19 50.22 -15.92
N SER A 28 1.99 49.90 -16.94
CA SER A 28 3.17 49.03 -16.93
C SER A 28 4.02 49.40 -18.16
N PRO A 29 5.31 49.04 -18.23
CA PRO A 29 6.29 48.76 -17.19
C PRO A 29 7.45 49.79 -17.21
N ALA A 30 8.39 49.74 -16.26
CA ALA A 30 9.62 50.55 -16.31
C ALA A 30 10.87 49.81 -15.80
N THR A 31 11.69 49.32 -16.73
CA THR A 31 13.12 49.04 -16.51
C THR A 31 13.91 50.35 -16.50
N PHE A 32 14.91 50.50 -15.61
CA PHE A 32 16.24 51.00 -16.01
C PHE A 32 17.34 50.66 -14.98
N SER A 33 18.60 50.82 -15.40
CA SER A 33 19.78 50.12 -14.87
C SER A 33 20.67 50.92 -13.89
N TYR A 34 21.50 50.18 -13.16
CA TYR A 34 22.76 50.49 -12.48
C TYR A 34 23.31 51.93 -12.46
N LYS A 35 23.88 52.31 -11.29
CA LYS A 35 25.26 52.80 -11.22
C LYS A 35 25.97 52.41 -9.92
N ASN A 36 27.29 52.36 -9.98
CA ASN A 36 28.22 51.73 -9.03
C ASN A 36 29.34 52.72 -8.67
N SER A 37 29.90 52.67 -7.47
CA SER A 37 31.11 53.45 -7.12
C SER A 37 31.94 52.90 -5.95
N GLN A 38 33.04 52.22 -6.32
CA GLN A 38 34.39 52.25 -5.69
C GLN A 38 34.56 51.65 -4.26
N ALA A 39 35.65 50.96 -3.88
CA ALA A 39 36.94 50.65 -4.52
C ALA A 39 37.53 49.28 -4.07
N ARG A 40 38.72 48.91 -4.60
CA ARG A 40 39.51 47.66 -4.39
C ARG A 40 41.01 48.01 -4.61
N PRO A 41 42.00 47.10 -4.46
CA PRO A 41 42.13 45.85 -3.68
C PRO A 41 43.21 46.10 -2.56
N PRO A 42 44.39 45.43 -2.38
CA PRO A 42 44.87 44.06 -2.68
C PRO A 42 45.75 43.33 -1.59
N VAL A 43 45.98 42.02 -1.80
CA VAL A 43 47.20 41.21 -1.44
C VAL A 43 47.48 40.93 0.07
N ASN A 44 47.89 39.72 0.53
CA ASN A 44 48.28 38.45 -0.14
C ASN A 44 47.84 37.16 0.60
N GLN A 45 48.10 36.01 -0.02
CA GLN A 45 47.92 34.62 0.46
C GLN A 45 48.98 34.18 1.49
N ASN A 46 48.63 33.32 2.46
CA ASN A 46 49.37 32.08 2.84
C ASN A 46 48.78 31.33 4.06
N ALA A 47 49.22 30.07 4.23
CA ALA A 47 49.17 29.22 5.44
C ALA A 47 47.92 28.36 5.76
N SER A 48 47.94 27.14 5.18
CA SER A 48 47.81 25.82 5.86
C SER A 48 46.69 25.52 6.87
N PHE A 49 45.89 24.51 6.55
CA PHE A 49 45.00 23.78 7.48
C PHE A 49 45.77 22.98 8.55
N THR A 50 45.24 22.96 9.78
CA THR A 50 45.47 21.90 10.78
C THR A 50 44.14 21.54 11.47
N PRO A 51 43.83 20.25 11.72
CA PRO A 51 42.60 19.85 12.39
C PRO A 51 42.79 19.82 13.92
N LEU A 52 41.91 20.50 14.66
CA LEU A 52 41.94 20.46 16.13
C LEU A 52 41.19 19.24 16.69
N HIS A 53 41.91 18.53 17.55
CA HIS A 53 41.53 17.32 18.28
C HIS A 53 40.48 17.61 19.37
N PHE A 54 39.29 17.02 19.26
CA PHE A 54 38.25 17.10 20.30
C PHE A 54 38.27 15.86 21.22
N SER A 55 38.73 16.06 22.46
CA SER A 55 38.68 15.05 23.52
C SER A 55 37.74 15.46 24.65
N HIS A 56 36.69 14.65 24.85
CA HIS A 56 35.89 14.46 26.07
C HIS A 56 35.51 15.68 26.96
N ILE A 57 34.21 16.01 26.95
CA ILE A 57 33.45 16.27 28.19
C ILE A 57 32.20 15.36 28.20
N ARG A 58 31.77 14.92 29.38
CA ARG A 58 30.85 13.80 29.62
C ARG A 58 29.46 14.32 30.06
N GLN A 59 28.39 13.73 29.50
CA GLN A 59 27.01 13.54 30.05
C GLN A 59 26.38 14.70 30.88
N THR A 60 25.17 15.18 30.58
CA THR A 60 23.92 14.51 31.01
C THR A 60 22.67 14.97 30.24
N SER A 61 21.90 14.02 29.72
CA SER A 61 20.42 14.03 29.68
C SER A 61 19.95 12.72 29.04
N ALA A 62 19.14 11.94 29.77
CA ALA A 62 18.70 10.62 29.34
C ALA A 62 17.51 10.73 28.38
N PHE A 63 17.76 11.11 27.13
CA PHE A 63 16.79 10.88 26.07
C PHE A 63 16.71 9.38 25.78
N GLN A 64 15.57 8.80 26.14
CA GLN A 64 15.26 7.39 25.90
C GLN A 64 15.08 7.19 24.39
N HIS A 65 16.17 6.85 23.71
CA HIS A 65 16.23 6.69 22.27
C HIS A 65 15.34 5.51 21.86
N LYS A 66 14.08 5.78 21.46
CA LYS A 66 13.32 4.82 20.66
C LYS A 66 14.14 4.57 19.39
N PRO A 67 14.49 3.31 19.05
CA PRO A 67 15.18 3.04 17.80
C PRO A 67 14.22 3.35 16.65
N ALA A 68 14.62 4.29 15.80
CA ALA A 68 14.00 4.45 14.49
C ALA A 68 14.31 3.18 13.68
N MET A 69 13.28 2.57 13.08
CA MET A 69 13.41 1.29 12.36
C MET A 69 12.91 1.41 10.93
N PRO A 70 13.76 1.81 9.97
CA PRO A 70 13.51 1.60 8.56
C PRO A 70 13.82 0.13 8.22
N SER A 71 12.80 -0.73 8.22
CA SER A 71 12.78 -1.97 7.42
C SER A 71 11.37 -2.58 7.39
N THR A 72 10.96 -3.05 6.22
CA THR A 72 9.71 -3.81 5.98
C THR A 72 9.87 -5.32 6.23
N GLN A 73 11.08 -5.78 6.55
CA GLN A 73 11.38 -7.19 6.81
C GLN A 73 11.22 -7.56 8.28
N SER A 74 10.83 -8.81 8.54
CA SER A 74 10.81 -9.41 9.88
C SER A 74 12.08 -10.23 10.03
N ASN A 75 12.99 -9.82 10.93
CA ASN A 75 14.18 -10.62 11.20
C ASN A 75 13.82 -11.88 12.02
N TYR A 76 13.55 -12.99 11.33
CA TYR A 76 13.26 -14.30 11.92
C TYR A 76 14.49 -15.00 12.53
N MET A 77 15.69 -14.43 12.40
CA MET A 77 16.93 -14.92 13.04
C MET A 77 17.19 -14.22 14.39
N SER A 78 16.34 -13.28 14.79
CA SER A 78 16.38 -12.65 16.12
C SER A 78 15.92 -13.65 17.20
N PRO A 79 16.55 -13.69 18.40
CA PRO A 79 16.26 -14.68 19.46
C PRO A 79 14.89 -14.52 20.15
N VAL A 80 14.03 -13.62 19.66
CA VAL A 80 12.67 -13.40 20.19
C VAL A 80 11.68 -14.28 19.43
N ASP A 81 10.81 -14.99 20.14
CA ASP A 81 9.81 -15.88 19.55
C ASP A 81 9.00 -15.18 18.42
N PRO A 82 9.04 -15.69 17.18
CA PRO A 82 8.27 -15.14 16.06
C PRO A 82 6.75 -15.38 16.17
N LEU A 83 6.30 -16.31 17.02
CA LEU A 83 4.88 -16.62 17.24
C LEU A 83 4.24 -15.86 18.41
N SER A 84 5.01 -15.03 19.11
CA SER A 84 4.48 -14.17 20.17
C SER A 84 3.40 -13.23 19.63
N LEU A 85 2.22 -13.26 20.24
CA LEU A 85 1.07 -12.43 19.84
C LEU A 85 1.39 -10.94 19.76
N SER A 86 2.29 -10.44 20.62
CA SER A 86 2.75 -9.03 20.60
C SER A 86 3.51 -8.70 19.32
N ARG A 87 4.39 -9.61 18.86
CA ARG A 87 5.19 -9.49 17.64
C ARG A 87 4.34 -9.68 16.39
N ILE A 88 3.42 -10.65 16.40
CA ILE A 88 2.42 -10.83 15.34
C ILE A 88 1.59 -9.56 15.18
N ARG A 89 1.00 -9.04 16.26
CA ARG A 89 0.22 -7.79 16.24
C ARG A 89 1.03 -6.60 15.73
N SER A 90 2.29 -6.46 16.17
CA SER A 90 3.17 -5.38 15.72
C SER A 90 3.49 -5.47 14.21
N ASN A 91 3.72 -6.68 13.70
CA ASN A 91 3.93 -6.92 12.27
C ASN A 91 2.68 -6.64 11.45
N LEU A 92 1.50 -7.07 11.91
CA LEU A 92 0.22 -6.80 11.24
C LEU A 92 -0.08 -5.29 11.17
N ILE A 93 0.20 -4.53 12.24
CA ILE A 93 0.06 -3.06 12.26
C ILE A 93 1.03 -2.38 11.29
N ARG A 94 2.29 -2.83 11.20
CA ARG A 94 3.27 -2.30 10.24
C ARG A 94 2.90 -2.60 8.78
N LEU A 95 2.37 -3.80 8.51
CA LEU A 95 1.88 -4.16 7.17
C LEU A 95 0.61 -3.37 6.81
N GLU A 96 -0.25 -3.11 7.78
CA GLU A 96 -1.42 -2.22 7.65
C GLU A 96 -0.99 -0.81 7.24
N ASP A 97 0.03 -0.25 7.89
CA ASP A 97 0.61 1.06 7.51
C ASP A 97 1.20 1.04 6.10
N THR A 98 1.99 0.02 5.77
CA THR A 98 2.63 -0.13 4.45
C THR A 98 1.59 -0.16 3.33
N ILE A 99 0.52 -0.95 3.49
CA ILE A 99 -0.59 -1.02 2.53
C ILE A 99 -1.26 0.35 2.37
N ILE A 100 -1.54 1.07 3.46
CA ILE A 100 -2.20 2.38 3.39
C ILE A 100 -1.30 3.40 2.66
N PHE A 101 0.00 3.44 2.94
CA PHE A 101 0.92 4.35 2.25
C PHE A 101 1.05 4.03 0.76
N SER A 102 1.31 2.77 0.38
CA SER A 102 1.43 2.42 -1.04
C SER A 102 0.10 2.60 -1.82
N LEU A 103 -1.07 2.46 -1.17
CA LEU A 103 -2.36 2.82 -1.77
C LEU A 103 -2.51 4.33 -1.97
N ILE A 104 -2.03 5.17 -1.03
CA ILE A 104 -2.03 6.63 -1.17
C ILE A 104 -1.12 7.08 -2.32
N GLU A 105 0.06 6.46 -2.47
CA GLU A 105 0.95 6.75 -3.60
C GLU A 105 0.34 6.29 -4.92
N ARG A 106 -0.29 5.11 -4.98
CA ARG A 106 -0.96 4.63 -6.21
C ARG A 106 -2.15 5.51 -6.63
N ALA A 107 -2.86 6.09 -5.66
CA ALA A 107 -4.00 6.98 -5.89
C ALA A 107 -3.64 8.34 -6.51
N GLN A 108 -2.34 8.70 -6.56
CA GLN A 108 -1.87 9.91 -7.24
C GLN A 108 -1.90 9.78 -8.78
N PHE A 109 -1.86 8.55 -9.29
CA PHE A 109 -1.88 8.24 -10.72
C PHE A 109 -3.29 7.86 -11.17
N ALA A 110 -3.59 8.07 -12.45
CA ALA A 110 -4.83 7.65 -13.10
C ALA A 110 -4.95 6.12 -13.16
N LEU A 111 -6.07 5.62 -13.71
CA LEU A 111 -6.32 4.19 -13.83
C LEU A 111 -5.24 3.48 -14.66
N ASN A 112 -4.82 4.06 -15.78
CA ASN A 112 -3.81 3.52 -16.71
C ASN A 112 -4.13 2.05 -17.10
N PRO A 113 -5.31 1.77 -17.69
CA PRO A 113 -5.84 0.41 -17.87
C PRO A 113 -4.95 -0.50 -18.72
N ARG A 114 -4.21 0.09 -19.66
CA ARG A 114 -3.19 -0.59 -20.50
C ARG A 114 -2.18 -1.39 -19.68
N ILE A 115 -1.92 -1.02 -18.42
CA ILE A 115 -1.04 -1.75 -17.51
C ILE A 115 -1.55 -3.17 -17.23
N TYR A 116 -2.88 -3.34 -17.15
CA TYR A 116 -3.55 -4.56 -16.73
C TYR A 116 -4.02 -5.42 -17.92
N GLU A 117 -4.15 -4.81 -19.10
CA GLU A 117 -4.50 -5.48 -20.35
C GLU A 117 -3.34 -6.33 -20.88
N ARG A 118 -3.67 -7.51 -21.41
CA ARG A 118 -2.69 -8.40 -22.05
C ARG A 118 -2.46 -7.99 -23.49
N GLU A 119 -1.20 -8.13 -23.95
CA GLU A 119 -0.81 -7.83 -25.33
C GLU A 119 -1.13 -6.39 -25.78
N CYS A 120 -1.27 -5.44 -24.84
CA CYS A 120 -1.56 -4.02 -25.14
C CYS A 120 -0.32 -3.26 -25.66
N PHE A 121 0.88 -3.57 -25.11
CA PHE A 121 2.15 -2.97 -25.53
C PHE A 121 2.86 -3.80 -26.61
N ASP A 122 3.25 -3.18 -27.71
CA ASP A 122 3.95 -3.85 -28.82
C ASP A 122 5.41 -4.19 -28.47
N GLU A 123 6.03 -3.45 -27.55
CA GLU A 123 7.35 -3.72 -26.99
C GLU A 123 7.38 -5.06 -26.24
N LEU A 124 6.31 -5.41 -25.52
CA LEU A 124 6.17 -6.72 -24.87
C LEU A 124 6.06 -7.84 -25.91
N LYS A 125 5.32 -7.62 -27.01
CA LYS A 125 5.21 -8.58 -28.13
C LYS A 125 6.56 -8.81 -28.81
N ALA A 126 7.36 -7.75 -28.99
CA ALA A 126 8.72 -7.84 -29.52
C ALA A 126 9.63 -8.69 -28.61
N MET A 127 9.45 -8.61 -27.29
CA MET A 127 10.12 -9.48 -26.30
C MET A 127 9.48 -10.89 -26.18
N LYS A 128 8.49 -11.22 -27.02
CA LYS A 128 7.72 -12.49 -27.01
C LYS A 128 6.96 -12.74 -25.70
N TRP A 129 6.65 -11.70 -24.95
CA TRP A 129 5.81 -11.76 -23.76
C TRP A 129 4.33 -11.66 -24.14
N LYS A 130 3.49 -12.50 -23.52
CA LYS A 130 2.04 -12.59 -23.78
C LYS A 130 1.15 -12.13 -22.62
N GLY A 131 1.76 -11.70 -21.52
CA GLY A 131 1.04 -11.19 -20.36
C GLY A 131 0.76 -9.69 -20.49
N SER A 132 0.21 -9.11 -19.42
CA SER A 132 0.10 -7.66 -19.24
C SER A 132 1.43 -7.04 -18.83
N TRP A 133 1.48 -5.71 -18.81
CA TRP A 133 2.63 -4.95 -18.30
C TRP A 133 2.87 -5.23 -16.82
N LEU A 134 1.80 -5.31 -16.01
CA LEU A 134 1.90 -5.69 -14.59
C LEU A 134 2.43 -7.13 -14.43
N GLU A 135 1.95 -8.10 -15.22
CA GLU A 135 2.43 -9.48 -15.17
C GLU A 135 3.93 -9.58 -15.53
N TRP A 136 4.41 -8.76 -16.47
CA TRP A 136 5.84 -8.65 -16.80
C TRP A 136 6.65 -8.05 -15.64
N PHE A 137 6.19 -6.91 -15.11
CA PHE A 137 6.87 -6.17 -14.04
C PHE A 137 6.99 -6.99 -12.75
N LEU A 138 5.94 -7.75 -12.41
CA LEU A 138 5.97 -8.75 -11.35
C LEU A 138 7.05 -9.80 -11.66
N LYS A 139 7.03 -10.45 -12.83
CA LYS A 139 7.97 -11.53 -13.14
C LYS A 139 9.44 -11.09 -13.07
N GLU A 140 9.81 -9.94 -13.62
CA GLU A 140 11.19 -9.45 -13.55
C GLU A 140 11.61 -9.09 -12.12
N THR A 141 10.73 -8.41 -11.37
CA THR A 141 10.97 -8.06 -9.97
C THR A 141 11.12 -9.31 -9.09
N GLU A 142 10.27 -10.31 -9.28
CA GLU A 142 10.32 -11.57 -8.55
C GLU A 142 11.53 -12.43 -8.96
N THR A 143 11.93 -12.40 -10.23
CA THR A 143 13.15 -13.06 -10.74
C THR A 143 14.41 -12.51 -10.06
N PHE A 144 14.50 -11.18 -9.88
CA PHE A 144 15.60 -10.57 -9.13
C PHE A 144 15.55 -10.95 -7.64
N HIS A 145 14.38 -10.89 -7.02
CA HIS A 145 14.19 -11.24 -5.62
C HIS A 145 14.44 -12.73 -5.31
N ALA A 146 14.11 -13.64 -6.23
CA ALA A 146 14.41 -15.07 -6.12
C ALA A 146 15.92 -15.33 -6.07
N LYS A 147 16.70 -14.69 -6.96
CA LYS A 147 18.17 -14.72 -6.94
C LYS A 147 18.74 -14.26 -5.59
N ALA A 148 18.07 -13.32 -4.93
CA ALA A 148 18.41 -12.81 -3.59
C ALA A 148 17.92 -13.68 -2.40
N ARG A 149 17.33 -14.86 -2.64
CA ARG A 149 16.70 -15.77 -1.66
C ARG A 149 15.36 -15.30 -1.05
N ARG A 150 14.64 -14.33 -1.64
CA ARG A 150 13.41 -13.77 -1.04
C ARG A 150 12.29 -14.81 -0.88
N TYR A 151 12.17 -15.75 -1.82
CA TYR A 151 11.14 -16.80 -1.82
C TYR A 151 11.67 -18.18 -1.38
N THR A 152 12.95 -18.28 -1.03
CA THR A 152 13.61 -19.58 -0.77
C THR A 152 14.07 -19.69 0.67
N ARG A 153 13.59 -20.71 1.39
CA ARG A 153 14.16 -21.15 2.67
C ARG A 153 15.02 -22.39 2.45
N LEU A 154 16.16 -22.49 3.13
CA LEU A 154 16.74 -23.81 3.38
C LEU A 154 15.97 -24.43 4.55
N VAL A 155 15.31 -25.53 4.27
CA VAL A 155 15.28 -26.66 5.20
C VAL A 155 15.81 -27.84 4.41
N SER A 156 16.61 -28.70 5.03
CA SER A 156 17.11 -29.96 4.43
C SER A 156 16.02 -31.01 4.14
N LEU A 157 14.76 -30.58 4.13
CA LEU A 157 13.54 -31.31 3.88
C LEU A 157 12.60 -30.37 3.11
N ALA A 158 12.19 -30.78 1.91
CA ALA A 158 11.20 -30.04 1.13
C ALA A 158 9.86 -29.97 1.88
N GLY A 159 9.13 -28.85 1.73
CA GLY A 159 7.74 -28.71 2.22
C GLY A 159 7.46 -27.52 3.15
N TYR A 160 8.46 -26.86 3.73
CA TYR A 160 8.20 -25.70 4.60
C TYR A 160 7.88 -24.44 3.79
N PRO A 161 6.80 -23.70 4.12
CA PRO A 161 6.39 -22.53 3.34
C PRO A 161 7.35 -21.35 3.58
N PRO A 162 7.67 -20.53 2.56
CA PRO A 162 8.28 -19.22 2.77
C PRO A 162 7.30 -18.25 3.47
N ASP A 163 7.82 -17.16 4.03
CA ASP A 163 7.00 -16.04 4.52
C ASP A 163 6.55 -15.08 3.41
N GLU A 164 7.13 -15.22 2.21
CA GLU A 164 6.78 -14.45 1.02
C GLU A 164 6.41 -15.38 -0.13
N TYR A 165 5.34 -15.04 -0.85
CA TYR A 165 4.72 -15.89 -1.87
C TYR A 165 4.85 -15.19 -3.22
N PRO A 166 5.40 -15.86 -4.25
CA PRO A 166 5.50 -15.26 -5.57
C PRO A 166 4.13 -15.27 -6.28
N PHE A 167 3.91 -14.27 -7.13
CA PHE A 167 2.79 -14.21 -8.07
C PHE A 167 3.11 -14.95 -9.38
N SER A 168 4.39 -15.07 -9.73
CA SER A 168 4.89 -15.68 -10.97
C SER A 168 5.35 -17.13 -10.77
N THR A 169 5.29 -17.91 -11.85
CA THR A 169 5.94 -19.23 -11.95
C THR A 169 7.36 -19.13 -12.50
N ASP A 170 8.11 -20.24 -12.40
CA ASP A 170 9.40 -20.44 -13.09
C ASP A 170 10.50 -19.46 -12.65
N LEU A 171 10.59 -19.23 -11.34
CA LEU A 171 11.62 -18.39 -10.73
C LEU A 171 12.99 -19.09 -10.68
N PRO A 172 14.10 -18.34 -10.86
CA PRO A 172 15.46 -18.88 -10.86
C PRO A 172 15.91 -19.31 -9.45
N GLU A 173 16.87 -20.23 -9.39
CA GLU A 173 17.53 -20.61 -8.14
C GLU A 173 18.30 -19.43 -7.52
N PRO A 174 18.42 -19.36 -6.18
CA PRO A 174 19.17 -18.30 -5.51
C PRO A 174 20.68 -18.38 -5.77
N VAL A 175 21.31 -17.21 -5.93
CA VAL A 175 22.77 -17.09 -6.11
C VAL A 175 23.52 -17.28 -4.78
N LEU A 176 22.85 -17.03 -3.65
CA LEU A 176 23.42 -17.08 -2.32
C LEU A 176 23.10 -18.42 -1.64
N PRO A 177 24.01 -18.97 -0.81
CA PRO A 177 23.76 -20.22 -0.08
C PRO A 177 22.49 -20.08 0.78
N PRO A 178 21.59 -21.06 0.81
CA PRO A 178 20.28 -20.82 1.41
C PRO A 178 20.34 -20.78 2.95
N LEU A 179 19.38 -20.13 3.59
CA LEU A 179 19.39 -19.88 5.05
C LEU A 179 18.56 -20.92 5.82
N CYS A 180 19.11 -21.45 6.91
CA CYS A 180 18.40 -22.34 7.83
C CYS A 180 17.45 -21.53 8.72
N TYR A 181 16.16 -21.54 8.39
CA TYR A 181 15.13 -20.93 9.23
C TYR A 181 14.62 -21.90 10.32
N PRO A 182 14.25 -21.41 11.51
CA PRO A 182 13.59 -22.24 12.52
C PRO A 182 12.25 -22.77 11.99
N LYS A 183 11.88 -23.99 12.42
CA LYS A 183 10.60 -24.64 12.09
C LYS A 183 9.44 -23.96 12.84
N ILE A 184 8.96 -22.84 12.32
CA ILE A 184 7.88 -22.04 12.94
C ILE A 184 6.50 -22.55 12.52
N LEU A 185 6.27 -22.71 11.21
CA LEU A 185 4.99 -23.10 10.63
C LEU A 185 5.02 -24.58 10.19
N HIS A 186 3.85 -25.20 10.15
CA HIS A 186 3.65 -26.51 9.54
C HIS A 186 3.87 -26.45 8.02
N PRO A 187 4.43 -27.51 7.39
CA PRO A 187 4.44 -27.67 5.93
C PRO A 187 3.06 -27.42 5.31
N ASN A 188 2.98 -26.58 4.26
CA ASN A 188 1.76 -26.34 3.49
C ASN A 188 2.07 -25.64 2.16
N ASN A 189 1.17 -25.81 1.18
CA ASN A 189 1.28 -25.26 -0.18
C ASN A 189 0.26 -24.13 -0.46
N ILE A 190 -0.26 -23.47 0.58
CA ILE A 190 -1.35 -22.51 0.46
C ILE A 190 -0.84 -21.21 -0.16
N ASN A 191 -1.37 -20.81 -1.32
CA ASN A 191 -1.06 -19.54 -1.97
C ASN A 191 -2.33 -18.93 -2.60
N VAL A 192 -2.76 -17.77 -2.11
CA VAL A 192 -3.96 -17.04 -2.60
C VAL A 192 -3.62 -15.84 -3.48
N ASN A 193 -2.36 -15.73 -3.96
CA ASN A 193 -1.91 -14.60 -4.79
C ASN A 193 -2.71 -14.40 -6.08
N SER A 194 -3.23 -15.47 -6.68
CA SER A 194 -4.09 -15.39 -7.87
C SER A 194 -5.38 -14.60 -7.60
N SER A 195 -6.05 -14.88 -6.48
CA SER A 195 -7.18 -14.10 -5.99
C SER A 195 -6.77 -12.66 -5.71
N ILE A 196 -5.63 -12.44 -5.04
CA ILE A 196 -5.11 -11.10 -4.71
C ILE A 196 -4.93 -10.24 -5.94
N LEU A 197 -4.26 -10.76 -6.99
CA LEU A 197 -4.06 -10.04 -8.24
C LEU A 197 -5.40 -9.70 -8.92
N ALA A 198 -6.37 -10.62 -8.89
CA ALA A 198 -7.67 -10.45 -9.52
C ALA A 198 -8.52 -9.36 -8.85
N PHE A 199 -8.64 -9.32 -7.52
CA PHE A 199 -9.42 -8.27 -6.87
C PHE A 199 -8.66 -6.94 -6.78
N TYR A 200 -7.32 -6.96 -6.71
CA TYR A 200 -6.50 -5.75 -6.79
C TYR A 200 -6.80 -4.96 -8.07
N THR A 201 -6.60 -5.60 -9.22
CA THR A 201 -6.78 -4.98 -10.55
C THR A 201 -8.23 -4.61 -10.84
N ARG A 202 -9.21 -5.45 -10.44
CA ARG A 202 -10.62 -5.25 -10.82
C ARG A 202 -11.44 -4.40 -9.86
N ALA A 203 -11.11 -4.38 -8.57
CA ALA A 203 -11.92 -3.71 -7.55
C ALA A 203 -11.19 -2.58 -6.81
N ILE A 204 -9.88 -2.71 -6.58
CA ILE A 204 -9.12 -1.69 -5.83
C ILE A 204 -8.70 -0.55 -6.72
N VAL A 205 -7.92 -0.83 -7.77
CA VAL A 205 -7.32 0.21 -8.61
C VAL A 205 -8.41 1.17 -9.14
N PRO A 206 -9.54 0.70 -9.72
CA PRO A 206 -10.58 1.62 -10.21
C PRO A 206 -11.25 2.47 -9.12
N ARG A 207 -11.24 2.02 -7.85
CA ARG A 207 -11.80 2.78 -6.73
C ARG A 207 -10.83 3.83 -6.19
N ILE A 208 -9.54 3.48 -6.03
CA ILE A 208 -8.54 4.41 -5.47
C ILE A 208 -8.11 5.48 -6.47
N THR A 209 -7.99 5.15 -7.76
CA THR A 209 -7.55 6.11 -8.80
C THR A 209 -8.68 7.01 -9.31
N ARG A 210 -9.94 6.73 -8.92
CA ARG A 210 -11.13 7.43 -9.43
C ARG A 210 -11.02 8.95 -9.39
N ARG A 211 -10.45 9.51 -8.32
CA ARG A 211 -10.26 10.98 -8.19
C ARG A 211 -9.25 11.50 -9.21
N ALA A 212 -8.05 10.93 -9.26
CA ALA A 212 -7.01 11.32 -10.22
C ALA A 212 -7.50 11.18 -11.68
N THR A 213 -8.19 10.08 -12.01
CA THR A 213 -8.79 9.88 -13.34
C THR A 213 -9.85 10.93 -13.67
N GLN A 214 -10.71 11.32 -12.71
CA GLN A 214 -11.72 12.37 -12.90
C GLN A 214 -11.10 13.76 -13.03
N GLU A 215 -10.09 14.10 -12.22
CA GLU A 215 -9.36 15.37 -12.29
C GLU A 215 -8.62 15.49 -13.63
N LEU A 216 -7.96 14.43 -14.09
CA LEU A 216 -7.32 14.36 -15.41
C LEU A 216 -8.34 14.55 -16.55
N ALA A 217 -9.49 13.88 -16.49
CA ALA A 217 -10.55 14.03 -17.49
C ALA A 217 -11.12 15.45 -17.56
N MET A 218 -11.21 16.15 -16.42
CA MET A 218 -11.56 17.58 -16.40
C MET A 218 -10.53 18.45 -17.13
N VAL A 219 -9.22 18.20 -16.93
CA VAL A 219 -8.14 18.92 -17.61
C VAL A 219 -8.10 18.60 -19.11
N LYS A 220 -8.20 17.32 -19.49
CA LYS A 220 -8.25 16.88 -20.89
C LYS A 220 -9.43 17.53 -21.65
N ARG A 221 -10.61 17.56 -21.03
CA ARG A 221 -11.80 18.23 -21.59
C ARG A 221 -11.60 19.74 -21.78
N SER A 222 -10.92 20.43 -20.85
CA SER A 222 -10.64 21.86 -21.00
C SER A 222 -9.60 22.15 -22.08
N ALA A 223 -8.74 21.17 -22.41
CA ALA A 223 -7.84 21.19 -23.56
C ALA A 223 -8.50 20.77 -24.89
N GLY A 224 -9.80 20.41 -24.90
CA GLY A 224 -10.54 20.01 -26.10
C GLY A 224 -10.40 18.53 -26.49
N ILE A 225 -9.80 17.69 -25.64
CA ILE A 225 -9.77 16.23 -25.81
C ILE A 225 -11.13 15.67 -25.38
N LEU A 226 -11.76 14.85 -26.22
CA LEU A 226 -13.11 14.32 -26.05
C LEU A 226 -13.16 12.85 -26.52
N GLY A 227 -14.08 12.07 -25.95
CA GLY A 227 -14.22 10.63 -26.25
C GLY A 227 -13.35 9.76 -25.34
N ASP A 228 -12.95 8.59 -25.82
CA ASP A 228 -12.25 7.59 -25.01
C ASP A 228 -10.90 8.12 -24.47
N ASP A 229 -10.20 8.95 -25.23
CA ASP A 229 -8.95 9.61 -24.81
C ASP A 229 -9.13 10.60 -23.63
N GLU A 230 -10.37 11.03 -23.33
CA GLU A 230 -10.69 11.91 -22.20
C GLU A 230 -10.42 11.24 -20.86
N TYR A 231 -10.67 9.93 -20.75
CA TYR A 231 -10.63 9.21 -19.48
C TYR A 231 -9.30 8.45 -19.33
N GLU A 232 -9.19 7.71 -18.23
CA GLU A 232 -8.26 6.58 -18.01
C GLU A 232 -6.74 6.82 -17.90
N ASP A 233 -6.07 7.50 -18.83
CA ASP A 233 -4.61 7.36 -19.01
C ASP A 233 -3.79 8.67 -18.83
N ASP A 234 -2.81 8.63 -17.93
CA ASP A 234 -1.82 9.70 -17.66
C ASP A 234 -0.39 9.41 -18.21
N GLY A 235 -0.17 8.24 -18.81
CA GLY A 235 1.11 7.82 -19.40
C GLY A 235 2.18 7.30 -18.43
N ASN A 236 1.96 7.34 -17.11
CA ASN A 236 2.97 6.97 -16.10
C ASN A 236 3.01 5.44 -15.82
N TYR A 237 3.04 4.63 -16.88
CA TYR A 237 2.97 3.16 -16.78
C TYR A 237 4.05 2.54 -15.89
N GLY A 238 5.27 3.07 -15.91
CA GLY A 238 6.37 2.60 -15.08
C GLY A 238 6.19 2.89 -13.59
N SER A 239 5.81 4.14 -13.26
CA SER A 239 5.58 4.57 -11.86
C SER A 239 4.39 3.83 -11.25
N ALA A 240 3.27 3.78 -11.96
CA ALA A 240 2.08 3.05 -11.51
C ALA A 240 2.35 1.55 -11.31
N ALA A 241 2.98 0.87 -12.27
CA ALA A 241 3.30 -0.55 -12.13
C ALA A 241 4.30 -0.86 -11.00
N THR A 242 5.26 0.04 -10.74
CA THR A 242 6.19 -0.10 -9.61
C THR A 242 5.43 -0.11 -8.27
N ILE A 243 4.51 0.83 -8.09
CA ILE A 243 3.71 0.94 -6.85
C ILE A 243 2.68 -0.20 -6.78
N ASP A 244 2.08 -0.62 -7.90
CA ASP A 244 1.18 -1.78 -7.95
C ASP A 244 1.88 -3.03 -7.39
N VAL A 245 3.14 -3.27 -7.75
CA VAL A 245 3.95 -4.39 -7.25
C VAL A 245 4.24 -4.26 -5.75
N GLU A 246 4.51 -3.05 -5.24
CA GLU A 246 4.66 -2.82 -3.80
C GLU A 246 3.38 -3.13 -3.02
N VAL A 247 2.22 -2.64 -3.49
CA VAL A 247 0.92 -2.90 -2.86
C VAL A 247 0.61 -4.40 -2.89
N LEU A 248 0.79 -5.07 -4.02
CA LEU A 248 0.55 -6.51 -4.17
C LEU A 248 1.45 -7.34 -3.25
N GLN A 249 2.73 -7.00 -3.13
CA GLN A 249 3.64 -7.67 -2.18
C GLN A 249 3.23 -7.44 -0.72
N ALA A 250 2.86 -6.20 -0.36
CA ALA A 250 2.43 -5.87 1.00
C ALA A 250 1.11 -6.58 1.38
N MET A 251 0.15 -6.61 0.44
CA MET A 251 -1.13 -7.32 0.60
C MET A 251 -0.95 -8.83 0.67
N SER A 252 -0.15 -9.43 -0.22
CA SER A 252 0.21 -10.85 -0.16
C SER A 252 0.81 -11.20 1.19
N LYS A 253 1.81 -10.44 1.65
CA LYS A 253 2.46 -10.65 2.94
C LYS A 253 1.48 -10.51 4.11
N ARG A 254 0.56 -9.53 4.07
CA ARG A 254 -0.45 -9.30 5.11
C ARG A 254 -1.50 -10.40 5.18
N ILE A 255 -1.97 -10.91 4.04
CA ILE A 255 -2.99 -11.97 3.96
C ILE A 255 -2.37 -13.31 4.36
N HIS A 256 -1.21 -13.67 3.78
CA HIS A 256 -0.50 -14.90 4.14
C HIS A 256 0.07 -14.89 5.56
N TYR A 257 0.17 -13.73 6.22
CA TYR A 257 0.48 -13.66 7.66
C TYR A 257 -0.57 -14.37 8.53
N GLY A 258 -1.77 -14.63 8.01
CA GLY A 258 -2.79 -15.48 8.63
C GLY A 258 -2.23 -16.83 9.11
N LYS A 259 -1.28 -17.43 8.39
CA LYS A 259 -0.64 -18.70 8.81
C LYS A 259 0.05 -18.60 10.18
N PHE A 260 0.74 -17.49 10.46
CA PHE A 260 1.36 -17.24 11.77
C PHE A 260 0.31 -16.95 12.85
N VAL A 261 -0.81 -16.31 12.47
CA VAL A 261 -1.95 -16.07 13.37
C VAL A 261 -2.60 -17.39 13.76
N SER A 262 -2.89 -18.28 12.80
CA SER A 262 -3.42 -19.62 13.05
C SER A 262 -2.47 -20.48 13.86
N GLU A 263 -1.16 -20.51 13.57
CA GLU A 263 -0.20 -21.28 14.37
C GLU A 263 -0.16 -20.79 15.83
N SER A 264 -0.19 -19.48 16.06
CA SER A 264 -0.22 -18.89 17.41
C SER A 264 -1.53 -19.20 18.15
N LYS A 265 -2.68 -19.14 17.46
CA LYS A 265 -4.00 -19.56 18.00
C LYS A 265 -4.01 -21.05 18.33
N PHE A 266 -3.57 -21.91 17.41
CA PHE A 266 -3.52 -23.36 17.57
C PHE A 266 -2.65 -23.77 18.76
N ARG A 267 -1.44 -23.22 18.89
CA ARG A 267 -0.56 -23.49 20.04
C ARG A 267 -1.09 -22.97 21.38
N SER A 268 -2.02 -22.03 21.38
CA SER A 268 -2.61 -21.51 22.63
C SER A 268 -3.62 -22.49 23.21
N ASN A 269 -4.50 -23.06 22.38
CA ASN A 269 -5.55 -24.01 22.78
C ASN A 269 -5.69 -25.14 21.72
N PRO A 270 -4.77 -26.12 21.61
CA PRO A 270 -4.82 -27.10 20.52
C PRO A 270 -6.10 -27.94 20.52
N ALA A 271 -6.60 -28.28 21.71
CA ALA A 271 -7.79 -29.10 21.93
C ALA A 271 -9.09 -28.48 21.35
N ASP A 272 -9.18 -27.16 21.22
CA ASP A 272 -10.33 -26.48 20.60
C ASP A 272 -10.36 -26.70 19.07
N PHE A 273 -9.20 -26.87 18.44
CA PHE A 273 -9.07 -26.96 16.98
C PHE A 273 -9.03 -28.41 16.47
N ILE A 274 -8.30 -29.31 17.17
CA ILE A 274 -8.04 -30.68 16.71
C ILE A 274 -9.32 -31.45 16.31
N PRO A 275 -10.44 -31.43 17.05
CA PRO A 275 -11.67 -32.12 16.66
C PRO A 275 -12.26 -31.64 15.32
N HIS A 276 -12.08 -30.35 14.99
CA HIS A 276 -12.57 -29.74 13.76
C HIS A 276 -11.59 -29.85 12.57
N ILE A 277 -10.37 -30.33 12.83
CA ILE A 277 -9.38 -30.67 11.81
C ILE A 277 -9.49 -32.16 11.46
N LEU A 278 -9.55 -33.04 12.47
CA LEU A 278 -9.73 -34.49 12.28
C LEU A 278 -11.08 -34.85 11.63
N ASN A 279 -12.13 -34.08 11.92
CA ASN A 279 -13.39 -34.11 11.18
C ASN A 279 -13.61 -32.72 10.55
N PRO A 280 -13.17 -32.52 9.29
CA PRO A 280 -13.07 -31.20 8.65
C PRO A 280 -14.34 -30.36 8.76
N ASN A 281 -14.31 -29.34 9.62
CA ASN A 281 -15.42 -28.42 9.83
C ASN A 281 -14.94 -26.96 9.67
N PRO A 282 -14.79 -26.46 8.43
CA PRO A 282 -14.26 -25.13 8.16
C PRO A 282 -15.13 -24.02 8.80
N THR A 283 -16.45 -24.23 8.89
CA THR A 283 -17.38 -23.28 9.53
C THR A 283 -17.14 -23.17 11.05
N ALA A 284 -16.84 -24.28 11.73
CA ALA A 284 -16.49 -24.26 13.14
C ALA A 284 -15.12 -23.61 13.37
N LEU A 285 -14.10 -23.96 12.56
CA LEU A 285 -12.79 -23.31 12.59
C LEU A 285 -12.91 -21.80 12.38
N LEU A 286 -13.67 -21.37 11.36
CA LEU A 286 -13.93 -19.95 11.06
C LEU A 286 -14.54 -19.21 12.26
N LYS A 287 -15.47 -19.86 12.97
CA LYS A 287 -16.11 -19.30 14.18
C LYS A 287 -15.14 -19.19 15.36
N LEU A 288 -14.22 -20.15 15.54
CA LEU A 288 -13.19 -20.12 16.59
C LEU A 288 -12.14 -19.02 16.34
N ILE A 289 -11.75 -18.79 15.09
CA ILE A 289 -10.73 -17.78 14.75
C ILE A 289 -11.29 -16.34 14.67
N THR A 290 -12.59 -16.17 14.44
CA THR A 290 -13.28 -14.89 14.26
C THR A 290 -13.53 -14.20 15.60
N LYS A 291 -13.19 -12.90 15.69
CA LYS A 291 -13.45 -12.06 16.87
C LYS A 291 -14.00 -10.72 16.39
N PRO A 292 -15.34 -10.55 16.31
CA PRO A 292 -15.97 -9.38 15.69
C PRO A 292 -15.50 -8.03 16.25
N GLU A 293 -15.21 -7.98 17.55
CA GLU A 293 -14.74 -6.78 18.25
C GLU A 293 -13.33 -6.38 17.78
N VAL A 294 -12.47 -7.37 17.48
CA VAL A 294 -11.11 -7.15 16.98
C VAL A 294 -11.15 -6.68 15.52
N GLU A 295 -12.10 -7.18 14.74
CA GLU A 295 -12.33 -6.78 13.35
C GLU A 295 -12.90 -5.36 13.25
N ALA A 296 -13.91 -5.02 14.06
CA ALA A 296 -14.42 -3.65 14.17
C ALA A 296 -13.31 -2.66 14.60
N ALA A 297 -12.50 -3.01 15.60
CA ALA A 297 -11.36 -2.20 16.04
C ALA A 297 -10.19 -2.13 15.02
N LEU A 298 -10.10 -3.09 14.10
CA LEU A 298 -9.20 -3.04 12.94
C LEU A 298 -9.73 -2.07 11.89
N LEU A 299 -11.00 -2.17 11.50
CA LEU A 299 -11.62 -1.30 10.49
C LEU A 299 -11.61 0.18 10.90
N GLU A 300 -11.96 0.49 12.17
CA GLU A 300 -11.92 1.86 12.66
C GLU A 300 -10.48 2.42 12.73
N ARG A 301 -9.50 1.57 13.06
CA ARG A 301 -8.09 1.98 13.03
C ARG A 301 -7.60 2.25 11.60
N VAL A 302 -7.95 1.39 10.64
CA VAL A 302 -7.64 1.56 9.21
C VAL A 302 -8.25 2.85 8.68
N ARG A 303 -9.55 3.08 8.95
CA ARG A 303 -10.26 4.33 8.65
C ARG A 303 -9.49 5.54 9.17
N ARG A 304 -9.22 5.58 10.48
CA ARG A 304 -8.55 6.71 11.13
C ARG A 304 -7.14 6.94 10.61
N LYS A 305 -6.37 5.88 10.32
CA LYS A 305 -5.05 5.99 9.69
C LYS A 305 -5.12 6.57 8.28
N ALA A 306 -6.02 6.06 7.43
CA ALA A 306 -6.24 6.60 6.09
C ALA A 306 -6.68 8.07 6.14
N SER A 307 -7.54 8.46 7.09
CA SER A 307 -7.90 9.88 7.32
C SER A 307 -6.76 10.76 7.81
N ILE A 308 -5.71 10.22 8.42
CA ILE A 308 -4.53 10.98 8.88
C ILE A 308 -3.49 11.07 7.76
N TYR A 309 -3.10 9.92 7.18
CA TYR A 309 -2.07 9.85 6.14
C TYR A 309 -2.54 10.40 4.79
N GLY A 310 -3.84 10.34 4.50
CA GLY A 310 -4.45 10.87 3.29
C GLY A 310 -4.66 12.40 3.28
N GLN A 311 -4.32 13.13 4.35
CA GLN A 311 -4.46 14.59 4.37
C GLN A 311 -3.45 15.27 3.43
N GLU A 312 -3.95 16.19 2.61
CA GLU A 312 -3.10 17.12 1.88
C GLU A 312 -2.70 18.26 2.82
N LEU A 313 -1.38 18.46 3.01
CA LEU A 313 -0.83 19.50 3.86
C LEU A 313 -0.18 20.59 2.99
N ASN A 314 -0.31 21.84 3.40
CA ASN A 314 0.39 22.96 2.78
C ASN A 314 1.89 22.94 3.14
N PRO A 315 2.75 23.78 2.51
CA PRO A 315 4.18 23.84 2.85
C PRO A 315 4.48 24.26 4.31
N GLY A 316 3.51 24.83 5.03
CA GLY A 316 3.60 25.13 6.46
C GLY A 316 3.18 23.97 7.38
N GLY A 317 2.72 22.85 6.83
CA GLY A 317 2.28 21.67 7.58
C GLY A 317 0.81 21.68 8.02
N GLU A 318 0.01 22.64 7.58
CA GLU A 318 -1.42 22.73 7.93
C GLU A 318 -2.31 22.04 6.88
N PRO A 319 -3.47 21.45 7.26
CA PRO A 319 -4.36 20.80 6.31
C PRO A 319 -4.95 21.74 5.26
N VAL A 320 -4.92 21.31 4.00
CA VAL A 320 -5.54 22.02 2.87
C VAL A 320 -7.04 21.70 2.84
N SER A 321 -7.85 22.69 3.13
CA SER A 321 -9.30 22.68 2.90
C SER A 321 -9.63 23.23 1.52
N ASN A 322 -10.63 22.63 0.85
CA ASN A 322 -11.18 23.21 -0.37
C ASN A 322 -12.05 24.44 -0.05
N ALA A 323 -12.52 25.14 -1.10
CA ALA A 323 -13.32 26.36 -0.96
C ALA A 323 -14.68 26.17 -0.21
N MET A 324 -15.10 24.93 0.04
CA MET A 324 -16.30 24.57 0.80
C MET A 324 -15.98 24.12 2.25
N GLY A 325 -14.73 24.27 2.69
CA GLY A 325 -14.29 23.89 4.04
C GLY A 325 -14.10 22.39 4.27
N ALA A 326 -14.26 21.56 3.23
CA ALA A 326 -13.98 20.13 3.32
C ALA A 326 -12.49 19.87 3.06
N SER A 327 -11.85 19.07 3.92
CA SER A 327 -10.45 18.68 3.76
C SER A 327 -10.24 17.93 2.45
N LYS A 328 -9.25 18.33 1.64
CA LYS A 328 -8.88 17.59 0.44
C LYS A 328 -8.07 16.35 0.85
N TRP A 329 -8.58 15.18 0.51
CA TRP A 329 -7.95 13.89 0.82
C TRP A 329 -7.37 13.27 -0.44
N LYS A 330 -6.12 12.82 -0.37
CA LYS A 330 -5.41 12.11 -1.46
C LYS A 330 -6.06 10.79 -1.87
N ILE A 331 -6.87 10.18 -0.99
CA ILE A 331 -7.50 8.87 -1.20
C ILE A 331 -8.96 8.82 -0.69
N ASP A 332 -9.74 7.90 -1.24
CA ASP A 332 -11.05 7.50 -0.68
C ASP A 332 -10.85 6.68 0.61
N VAL A 333 -11.00 7.33 1.77
CA VAL A 333 -10.87 6.69 3.09
C VAL A 333 -11.88 5.57 3.30
N GLU A 334 -13.13 5.75 2.86
CA GLU A 334 -14.14 4.69 2.93
C GLU A 334 -13.74 3.53 2.01
N GLY A 335 -13.17 3.82 0.85
CA GLY A 335 -12.59 2.82 -0.04
C GLY A 335 -11.48 2.00 0.57
N VAL A 336 -10.60 2.60 1.38
CA VAL A 336 -9.58 1.86 2.13
C VAL A 336 -10.22 1.01 3.24
N ARG A 337 -11.24 1.51 3.96
CA ARG A 337 -11.97 0.73 4.97
C ARG A 337 -12.70 -0.46 4.34
N ASP A 338 -13.51 -0.22 3.31
CA ASP A 338 -14.31 -1.22 2.61
C ASP A 338 -13.44 -2.30 1.95
N LEU A 339 -12.25 -1.93 1.46
CA LEU A 339 -11.23 -2.86 0.98
C LEU A 339 -10.81 -3.85 2.08
N TYR A 340 -10.51 -3.35 3.28
CA TYR A 340 -10.15 -4.22 4.40
C TYR A 340 -11.31 -5.13 4.82
N GLU A 341 -12.53 -4.60 4.87
CA GLU A 341 -13.73 -5.31 5.27
C GLU A 341 -14.14 -6.40 4.27
N THR A 342 -14.10 -6.09 2.98
CA THR A 342 -14.66 -6.95 1.90
C THR A 342 -13.65 -7.97 1.37
N TRP A 343 -12.34 -7.66 1.38
CA TRP A 343 -11.34 -8.48 0.71
C TRP A 343 -10.19 -8.93 1.62
N ILE A 344 -9.51 -8.00 2.31
CA ILE A 344 -8.29 -8.35 3.06
C ILE A 344 -8.61 -9.22 4.29
N ILE A 345 -9.66 -8.88 5.05
CA ILE A 345 -10.07 -9.67 6.23
C ILE A 345 -10.61 -11.05 5.80
N PRO A 346 -11.57 -11.18 4.86
CA PRO A 346 -12.06 -12.49 4.42
C PRO A 346 -10.96 -13.41 3.89
N LEU A 347 -10.09 -12.94 2.99
CA LEU A 347 -8.99 -13.76 2.47
C LEU A 347 -7.95 -14.12 3.54
N THR A 348 -7.73 -13.26 4.54
CA THR A 348 -6.91 -13.64 5.70
C THR A 348 -7.56 -14.82 6.45
N LYS A 349 -8.89 -14.79 6.65
CA LYS A 349 -9.62 -15.88 7.31
C LYS A 349 -9.63 -17.17 6.49
N GLU A 350 -9.75 -17.11 5.18
CA GLU A 350 -9.62 -18.27 4.30
C GLU A 350 -8.24 -18.93 4.46
N VAL A 351 -7.15 -18.15 4.42
CA VAL A 351 -5.80 -18.65 4.69
C VAL A 351 -5.64 -19.18 6.12
N GLU A 352 -6.28 -18.56 7.11
CA GLU A 352 -6.26 -19.04 8.49
C GLU A 352 -6.94 -20.41 8.65
N VAL A 353 -8.11 -20.61 8.02
CA VAL A 353 -8.85 -21.90 8.06
C VAL A 353 -8.13 -22.97 7.27
N GLU A 354 -7.69 -22.68 6.04
CA GLU A 354 -6.98 -23.63 5.18
C GLU A 354 -5.68 -24.13 5.85
N TYR A 355 -4.95 -23.24 6.53
CA TYR A 355 -3.77 -23.62 7.30
C TYR A 355 -4.11 -24.56 8.48
N LEU A 356 -5.24 -24.34 9.16
CA LEU A 356 -5.67 -25.20 10.27
C LEU A 356 -6.10 -26.58 9.77
N LEU A 357 -6.82 -26.66 8.64
CA LEU A 357 -7.23 -27.94 8.05
C LEU A 357 -6.03 -28.84 7.72
N HIS A 358 -4.94 -28.27 7.21
CA HIS A 358 -3.69 -29.01 6.91
C HIS A 358 -2.71 -29.06 8.09
N ARG A 359 -3.10 -28.66 9.31
CA ARG A 359 -2.18 -28.54 10.45
C ARG A 359 -1.79 -29.87 11.09
N LEU A 360 -2.56 -30.93 10.85
CA LEU A 360 -2.31 -32.27 11.39
C LEU A 360 -1.72 -33.24 10.34
N ASP A 361 -1.51 -32.79 9.10
CA ASP A 361 -1.06 -33.62 7.99
C ASP A 361 0.34 -34.18 8.23
N GLY A 362 0.45 -35.50 8.37
CA GLY A 362 1.74 -36.19 8.57
C GLY A 362 2.26 -36.19 10.00
N LEU A 363 1.45 -35.76 10.98
CA LEU A 363 1.69 -36.03 12.41
C LEU A 363 1.20 -37.43 12.77
N SER A 364 1.89 -38.06 13.72
CA SER A 364 1.48 -39.34 14.31
C SER A 364 0.35 -39.16 15.32
N GLN A 365 -0.41 -40.23 15.60
CA GLN A 365 -1.47 -40.18 16.62
C GLN A 365 -0.92 -39.83 18.01
N GLU A 366 0.31 -40.26 18.32
CA GLU A 366 0.99 -39.98 19.59
C GLU A 366 1.27 -38.48 19.78
N GLU A 367 1.69 -37.78 18.71
CA GLU A 367 1.88 -36.33 18.70
C GLU A 367 0.54 -35.58 18.78
N ILE A 368 -0.52 -36.08 18.13
CA ILE A 368 -1.87 -35.51 18.23
C ILE A 368 -2.40 -35.63 19.66
N ASP A 369 -2.21 -36.79 20.29
CA ASP A 369 -2.62 -37.05 21.67
C ASP A 369 -1.78 -36.26 22.68
N GLU A 370 -0.51 -35.94 22.38
CA GLU A 370 0.30 -34.99 23.16
C GLU A 370 -0.24 -33.56 23.04
N LEU A 371 -0.54 -33.09 21.82
CA LEU A 371 -1.15 -31.77 21.59
C LEU A 371 -2.53 -31.61 22.26
N MET A 372 -3.32 -32.68 22.32
CA MET A 372 -4.59 -32.71 23.06
C MET A 372 -4.41 -32.65 24.59
N ARG A 373 -3.23 -33.04 25.11
CA ARG A 373 -2.90 -33.02 26.54
C ARG A 373 -2.18 -31.74 26.99
N SER A 374 -1.56 -31.00 26.07
CA SER A 374 -0.94 -29.70 26.37
C SER A 374 -2.01 -28.59 26.47
N ASN A 375 -2.46 -28.32 27.70
CA ASN A 375 -3.22 -27.15 28.12
C ASN A 375 -2.53 -26.51 29.35
#